data_AF-A0A0D1IX41-F1
#
_entry.id   AF-A0A0D1IX41-F1
#
_cell.length_a   1.000
_cell.length_b   1.000
_cell.length_c   1.000
_cell.angle_alpha   90.00
_cell.angle_beta   90.00
_cell.angle_gamma   90.00
#
_symmetry.space_group_name_H-M   'P 1'
#
loop_
_entity.id
_entity.type
_entity.pdbx_description
1 polymer ?
#
loop_
_entity_poly.entity_id
_entity_poly.type
_entity_poly.pdbx_seq_one_letter_code
_entity_poly.pdbx_strand_id
1 'polypeptide(L)'
;MTMPLTSISSSEVGIKINEWYRHIQRFNVTDAIMLREQINREMELMEENQDLLLYYSLVDYRHNLMLNYVKPGEPAPEFFEEVVESMNDNSNRVTGMSKYYYNFFRGMYEFEKNEYVNAITFYKRAERLLSFVQDQIERAEFYYKMAEVYYYMKQTHFSMNYVVQALDTYNEHETYGIRRIQCHFVIAGNYDDFKRHEKSLPHRDSS
;
A
#
# COMPACT_ATOMS: atom_id res chain seq x y z
N MET A 1 -45.61 -5.53 -7.50
CA MET A 1 -44.94 -6.29 -6.43
C MET A 1 -43.46 -6.32 -6.77
N THR A 2 -42.69 -5.36 -6.28
CA THR A 2 -41.25 -5.28 -6.50
C THR A 2 -40.59 -6.31 -5.59
N MET A 3 -39.82 -7.24 -6.17
CA MET A 3 -38.97 -8.13 -5.36
C MET A 3 -38.02 -7.25 -4.54
N PRO A 4 -37.78 -7.55 -3.25
CA PRO A 4 -36.75 -6.84 -2.52
C PRO A 4 -35.42 -7.16 -3.18
N LEU A 5 -34.68 -6.14 -3.61
CA LEU A 5 -33.26 -6.29 -3.92
C LEU A 5 -32.61 -6.88 -2.67
N THR A 6 -32.20 -8.13 -2.74
CA THR A 6 -31.38 -8.76 -1.71
C THR A 6 -30.07 -7.98 -1.65
N SER A 7 -29.88 -7.18 -0.60
CA SER A 7 -28.63 -6.45 -0.41
C SER A 7 -27.49 -7.44 -0.16
N ILE A 8 -26.33 -7.18 -0.75
CA ILE A 8 -25.13 -7.97 -0.50
C ILE A 8 -24.60 -7.59 0.89
N SER A 9 -24.08 -8.58 1.63
CA SER A 9 -23.49 -8.28 2.94
C SER A 9 -22.17 -7.51 2.76
N SER A 10 -21.99 -6.46 3.56
CA SER A 10 -20.75 -5.70 3.60
C SER A 10 -19.54 -6.57 3.96
N SER A 11 -19.73 -7.61 4.79
CA SER A 11 -18.66 -8.56 5.11
C SER A 11 -18.18 -9.34 3.89
N GLU A 12 -19.07 -9.71 2.97
CA GLU A 12 -18.72 -10.46 1.76
C GLU A 12 -17.90 -9.60 0.80
N VAL A 13 -18.33 -8.34 0.63
CA VAL A 13 -17.60 -7.35 -0.19
C VAL A 13 -16.24 -7.03 0.43
N GLY A 14 -16.15 -6.92 1.76
CA GLY A 14 -14.89 -6.69 2.47
C GLY A 14 -13.86 -7.79 2.30
N ILE A 15 -14.29 -9.06 2.24
CA ILE A 15 -13.38 -10.19 1.93
C ILE A 15 -12.78 -10.02 0.52
N LYS A 16 -13.59 -9.60 -0.46
CA LYS A 16 -13.13 -9.36 -1.84
C LYS A 16 -12.19 -8.16 -1.93
N ILE A 17 -12.45 -7.07 -1.19
CA ILE A 17 -11.54 -5.92 -1.13
C ILE A 17 -10.19 -6.34 -0.54
N ASN A 18 -10.16 -7.20 0.48
CA ASN A 18 -8.91 -7.75 1.01
C ASN A 18 -8.16 -8.60 -0.02
N GLU A 19 -8.86 -9.41 -0.80
CA GLU A 19 -8.27 -10.21 -1.88
C GLU A 19 -7.73 -9.33 -3.01
N TRP A 20 -8.51 -8.32 -3.39
CA TRP A 20 -8.10 -7.30 -4.35
C TRP A 20 -6.82 -6.60 -3.90
N TYR A 21 -6.74 -6.24 -2.62
CA TYR A 21 -5.55 -5.62 -2.07
C TYR A 21 -4.31 -6.53 -2.13
N ARG A 22 -4.47 -7.85 -1.89
CA ARG A 22 -3.38 -8.82 -2.07
C ARG A 22 -2.92 -8.92 -3.52
N HIS A 23 -3.84 -8.89 -4.49
CA HIS A 23 -3.46 -8.84 -5.91
C HIS A 23 -2.66 -7.57 -6.24
N ILE A 24 -3.05 -6.43 -5.66
CA ILE A 24 -2.34 -5.16 -5.81
C ILE A 24 -0.91 -5.23 -5.24
N GLN A 25 -0.73 -5.80 -4.05
CA GLN A 25 0.61 -5.95 -3.43
C GLN A 25 1.53 -6.89 -4.22
N ARG A 26 0.95 -7.92 -4.87
CA ARG A 26 1.69 -8.88 -5.72
C ARG A 26 1.94 -8.37 -7.14
N PHE A 27 1.38 -7.20 -7.49
CA PHE A 27 1.37 -6.67 -8.86
C PHE A 27 0.71 -7.64 -9.86
N ASN A 28 -0.30 -8.39 -9.43
CA ASN A 28 -1.15 -9.19 -10.32
C ASN A 28 -2.17 -8.27 -11.02
N VAL A 29 -1.71 -7.49 -12.01
CA VAL A 29 -2.48 -6.42 -12.64
C VAL A 29 -3.82 -6.90 -13.20
N THR A 30 -3.83 -8.01 -13.97
CA THR A 30 -5.04 -8.54 -14.59
C THR A 30 -6.10 -8.91 -13.56
N ASP A 31 -5.73 -9.70 -12.55
CA ASP A 31 -6.65 -10.12 -11.49
C ASP A 31 -7.15 -8.92 -10.68
N ALA A 32 -6.26 -7.96 -10.39
CA ALA A 32 -6.62 -6.76 -9.65
C ALA A 32 -7.65 -5.90 -10.42
N ILE A 33 -7.53 -5.79 -11.75
CA ILE A 33 -8.49 -5.05 -12.58
C ILE A 33 -9.83 -5.77 -12.60
N MET A 34 -9.83 -7.09 -12.87
CA MET A 34 -11.05 -7.89 -12.92
C MET A 34 -11.81 -7.85 -11.58
N LEU A 35 -11.09 -7.96 -10.47
CA LEU A 35 -11.70 -7.97 -9.14
C LEU A 35 -12.21 -6.58 -8.74
N ARG A 36 -11.54 -5.48 -9.14
CA ARG A 36 -12.05 -4.11 -8.99
C ARG A 36 -13.40 -3.94 -9.68
N GLU A 37 -13.50 -4.36 -10.94
CA GLU A 37 -14.76 -4.26 -11.69
C GLU A 37 -15.90 -5.05 -11.03
N GLN A 38 -15.58 -6.22 -10.47
CA GLN A 38 -16.55 -7.00 -9.72
C GLN A 38 -17.00 -6.29 -8.44
N ILE A 39 -16.05 -5.80 -7.64
CA ILE A 39 -16.33 -5.08 -6.40
C ILE A 39 -17.21 -3.86 -6.69
N ASN A 40 -16.93 -3.08 -7.73
CA ASN A 40 -17.71 -1.89 -8.07
C ASN A 40 -19.20 -2.21 -8.30
N ARG A 41 -19.50 -3.30 -8.99
CA ARG A 41 -20.89 -3.75 -9.18
C ARG A 41 -21.55 -4.19 -7.89
N GLU A 42 -20.80 -4.82 -6.99
CA GLU A 42 -21.33 -5.31 -5.72
C GLU A 42 -21.52 -4.18 -4.70
N MET A 43 -20.67 -3.15 -4.74
CA MET A 43 -20.78 -1.94 -3.89
C MET A 43 -22.10 -1.19 -4.13
N GLU A 44 -22.64 -1.20 -5.36
CA GLU A 44 -23.95 -0.61 -5.68
C GLU A 44 -25.14 -1.33 -5.02
N LEU A 45 -24.96 -2.61 -4.67
CA LEU A 45 -26.00 -3.49 -4.13
C LEU A 45 -25.78 -3.83 -2.65
N MET A 46 -24.70 -3.34 -2.07
CA MET A 46 -24.29 -3.64 -0.70
C MET A 46 -25.15 -2.87 0.31
N GLU A 47 -25.35 -3.45 1.50
CA GLU A 47 -25.83 -2.70 2.65
C GLU A 47 -24.91 -1.52 2.99
N GLU A 48 -25.46 -0.42 3.51
CA GLU A 48 -24.67 0.78 3.81
C GLU A 48 -23.62 0.48 4.89
N ASN A 49 -22.35 0.68 4.55
CA ASN A 49 -21.23 0.51 5.47
C ASN A 49 -20.13 1.54 5.16
N GLN A 50 -20.10 2.62 5.96
CA GLN A 50 -19.18 3.74 5.76
C GLN A 50 -17.70 3.34 5.96
N ASP A 51 -17.40 2.45 6.92
CA ASP A 51 -16.03 1.98 7.14
C ASP A 51 -15.51 1.19 5.94
N LEU A 52 -16.39 0.41 5.32
CA LEU A 52 -16.04 -0.37 4.14
C LEU A 52 -15.92 0.49 2.88
N LEU A 53 -16.77 1.51 2.72
CA LEU A 53 -16.64 2.51 1.67
C LEU A 53 -15.29 3.23 1.78
N LEU A 54 -14.90 3.62 2.99
CA LEU A 54 -13.60 4.22 3.27
C LEU A 54 -12.45 3.28 2.89
N TYR A 55 -12.52 2.02 3.32
CA TYR A 55 -11.50 1.03 3.00
C TYR A 55 -11.39 0.75 1.50
N TYR A 56 -12.53 0.59 0.82
CA TYR A 56 -12.59 0.46 -0.64
C TYR A 56 -11.85 1.60 -1.33
N SER A 57 -12.17 2.85 -0.98
CA SER A 57 -11.58 4.00 -1.66
C SER A 57 -10.06 4.11 -1.41
N LEU A 58 -9.58 3.68 -0.24
CA LEU A 58 -8.15 3.61 0.07
C LEU A 58 -7.44 2.53 -0.78
N VAL A 59 -8.07 1.36 -0.95
CA VAL A 59 -7.54 0.29 -1.81
C VAL A 59 -7.61 0.69 -3.29
N ASP A 60 -8.64 1.43 -3.70
CA ASP A 60 -8.78 1.99 -5.05
C ASP A 60 -7.66 2.97 -5.38
N TYR A 61 -7.38 3.89 -4.46
CA TYR A 61 -6.22 4.77 -4.56
C TYR A 61 -4.91 3.98 -4.73
N ARG A 62 -4.71 2.94 -3.91
CA ARG A 62 -3.52 2.07 -3.97
C ARG A 62 -3.43 1.24 -5.25
N HIS A 63 -4.57 0.86 -5.84
CA HIS A 63 -4.66 0.23 -7.15
C HIS A 63 -4.15 1.18 -8.23
N ASN A 64 -4.66 2.42 -8.26
CA ASN A 64 -4.26 3.42 -9.23
C ASN A 64 -2.75 3.71 -9.13
N LEU A 65 -2.19 3.73 -7.91
CA LEU A 65 -0.73 3.80 -7.73
C LEU A 65 0.02 2.61 -8.34
N MET A 66 -0.48 1.38 -8.17
CA MET A 66 0.12 0.21 -8.81
C MET A 66 0.14 0.34 -10.34
N LEU A 67 -0.96 0.82 -10.93
CA LEU A 67 -1.03 1.05 -12.38
C LEU A 67 -0.01 2.10 -12.82
N ASN A 68 0.18 3.18 -12.07
CA ASN A 68 1.19 4.20 -12.36
C ASN A 68 2.62 3.64 -12.30
N TYR A 69 2.92 2.70 -11.38
CA TYR A 69 4.21 2.01 -11.34
C TYR A 69 4.45 1.16 -12.60
N VAL A 70 3.41 0.49 -13.11
CA VAL A 70 3.52 -0.40 -14.27
C VAL A 70 3.52 0.39 -15.59
N LYS A 71 2.75 1.47 -15.66
CA LYS A 71 2.62 2.35 -16.83
C LYS A 71 2.73 3.81 -16.40
N PRO A 72 3.96 4.34 -16.29
CA PRO A 72 4.19 5.72 -15.90
C PRO A 72 3.60 6.71 -16.91
N GLY A 73 3.06 7.83 -16.44
CA GLY A 73 2.61 8.94 -17.27
C GLY A 73 1.19 9.44 -16.99
N GLU A 74 0.41 8.72 -16.19
CA GLU A 74 -0.88 9.23 -15.68
C GLU A 74 -0.66 10.03 -14.40
N PRO A 75 -1.41 11.13 -14.19
CA PRO A 75 -1.30 11.92 -12.97
C PRO A 75 -1.64 11.05 -11.75
N ALA A 76 -0.94 11.29 -10.65
CA ALA A 76 -1.25 10.61 -9.39
C ALA A 76 -2.71 10.90 -9.01
N PRO A 77 -3.47 9.87 -8.62
CA PRO A 77 -4.85 10.07 -8.16
C PRO A 77 -4.88 11.07 -6.99
N GLU A 78 -5.90 11.92 -6.95
CA GLU A 78 -6.11 12.82 -5.82
C GLU A 78 -6.43 12.01 -4.57
N PHE A 79 -5.86 12.42 -3.43
CA PHE A 79 -6.27 11.86 -2.14
C PHE A 79 -7.59 12.51 -1.74
N PHE A 80 -8.67 11.75 -1.86
CA PHE A 80 -10.03 12.27 -1.80
C PHE A 80 -10.39 12.81 -0.40
N GLU A 81 -11.09 13.95 -0.40
CA GLU A 81 -11.42 14.76 0.78
C GLU A 81 -12.32 14.01 1.77
N GLU A 82 -13.16 13.11 1.27
CA GLU A 82 -14.05 12.24 2.06
C GLU A 82 -13.30 11.32 3.04
N VAL A 83 -12.10 10.81 2.69
CA VAL A 83 -11.24 10.09 3.66
C VAL A 83 -10.80 11.02 4.79
N VAL A 84 -10.44 12.24 4.45
CA VAL A 84 -9.90 13.20 5.41
C VAL A 84 -11.00 13.62 6.38
N GLU A 85 -12.21 13.87 5.86
CA GLU A 85 -13.39 14.21 6.66
C GLU A 85 -13.83 13.05 7.58
N SER A 86 -13.95 11.83 7.06
CA SER A 86 -14.33 10.65 7.85
C SER A 86 -13.32 10.32 8.95
N MET A 87 -12.04 10.65 8.75
CA MET A 87 -10.98 10.48 9.76
C MET A 87 -10.95 11.59 10.83
N ASN A 88 -11.50 12.77 10.53
CA ASN A 88 -11.60 13.90 11.45
C ASN A 88 -12.85 13.84 12.33
N ASP A 89 -13.81 12.97 12.01
CA ASP A 89 -14.99 12.78 12.84
C ASP A 89 -14.59 12.16 14.18
N ASN A 90 -14.75 12.93 15.26
CA ASN A 90 -14.32 12.63 16.64
C ASN A 90 -15.15 11.51 17.30
N SER A 91 -16.04 10.85 16.55
CA SER A 91 -16.71 9.65 17.02
C SER A 91 -15.67 8.53 17.09
N ASN A 92 -15.61 7.77 18.18
CA ASN A 92 -14.67 6.66 18.42
C ASN A 92 -14.77 5.47 17.41
N ARG A 93 -15.22 5.71 16.16
CA ARG A 93 -15.46 4.73 15.11
C ARG A 93 -14.19 4.26 14.40
N VAL A 94 -13.16 5.10 14.31
CA VAL A 94 -11.94 4.75 13.55
C VAL A 94 -11.02 3.84 14.37
N THR A 95 -10.94 2.56 14.00
CA THR A 95 -10.06 1.56 14.62
C THR A 95 -8.57 1.88 14.43
N GLY A 96 -7.69 1.26 15.23
CA GLY A 96 -6.23 1.40 15.07
C GLY A 96 -5.73 1.00 13.67
N MET A 97 -6.38 0.02 13.03
CA MET A 97 -6.07 -0.44 11.68
C MET A 97 -6.49 0.57 10.61
N SER A 98 -7.69 1.17 10.75
CA SER A 98 -8.13 2.24 9.85
C SER A 98 -7.19 3.45 9.93
N LYS A 99 -6.80 3.86 11.15
CA LYS A 99 -5.81 4.94 11.35
C LYS A 99 -4.45 4.59 10.75
N TYR A 100 -4.03 3.32 10.83
CA TYR A 100 -2.81 2.86 10.17
C TYR A 100 -2.89 3.09 8.67
N TYR A 101 -3.93 2.57 8.00
CA TYR A 101 -4.08 2.69 6.55
C TYR A 101 -4.21 4.14 6.09
N TYR A 102 -4.94 4.97 6.81
CA TYR A 102 -4.99 6.41 6.52
C TYR A 102 -3.61 7.04 6.49
N ASN A 103 -2.83 6.85 7.56
CA ASN A 103 -1.49 7.43 7.64
C ASN A 103 -0.55 6.80 6.59
N PHE A 104 -0.66 5.50 6.34
CA PHE A 104 0.15 4.81 5.35
C PHE A 104 -0.10 5.33 3.94
N PHE A 105 -1.36 5.33 3.49
CA PHE A 105 -1.73 5.81 2.15
C PHE A 105 -1.55 7.32 2.00
N ARG A 106 -1.75 8.11 3.06
CA ARG A 106 -1.41 9.53 3.02
C ARG A 106 0.09 9.75 2.88
N GLY A 107 0.92 8.93 3.53
CA GLY A 107 2.37 8.92 3.32
C GLY A 107 2.75 8.61 1.87
N MET A 108 2.07 7.66 1.23
CA MET A 108 2.26 7.36 -0.21
C MET A 108 1.88 8.55 -1.09
N TYR A 109 0.76 9.21 -0.81
CA TYR A 109 0.33 10.39 -1.57
C TYR A 109 1.33 11.55 -1.50
N GLU A 110 1.79 11.90 -0.31
CA GLU A 110 2.78 12.96 -0.15
C GLU A 110 4.12 12.59 -0.83
N PHE A 111 4.49 11.30 -0.80
CA PHE A 111 5.68 10.80 -1.48
C PHE A 111 5.60 10.98 -3.01
N GLU A 112 4.47 10.62 -3.64
CA GLU A 112 4.26 10.80 -5.09
C GLU A 112 4.32 12.28 -5.51
N LYS A 113 4.02 13.20 -4.59
CA LYS A 113 4.15 14.65 -4.78
C LYS A 113 5.56 15.17 -4.55
N ASN A 114 6.52 14.30 -4.24
CA ASN A 114 7.88 14.63 -3.81
C ASN A 114 7.94 15.42 -2.47
N GLU A 115 6.87 15.39 -1.67
CA GLU A 115 6.79 16.03 -0.36
C GLU A 115 7.35 15.10 0.73
N TYR A 116 8.65 14.76 0.64
CA TYR A 116 9.28 13.70 1.44
C TYR A 116 9.18 13.91 2.96
N VAL A 117 9.19 15.16 3.43
CA VAL A 117 9.05 15.51 4.86
C VAL A 117 7.62 15.25 5.37
N ASN A 118 6.62 15.46 4.53
CA ASN A 118 5.25 15.11 4.87
C ASN A 118 5.06 13.59 4.82
N ALA A 119 5.59 12.94 3.77
CA ALA A 119 5.56 11.50 3.62
C ALA A 119 6.11 10.78 4.86
N ILE A 120 7.33 11.11 5.31
CA ILE A 120 7.94 10.52 6.51
C ILE A 120 7.13 10.83 7.78
N THR A 121 6.49 12.00 7.88
CA THR A 121 5.65 12.35 9.03
C THR A 121 4.46 11.41 9.13
N PHE A 122 3.78 11.16 8.01
CA PHE A 122 2.66 10.22 7.94
C PHE A 122 3.11 8.77 8.13
N TYR A 123 4.20 8.34 7.50
CA TYR A 123 4.71 6.99 7.72
C TYR A 123 5.12 6.73 9.17
N LYS A 124 5.73 7.70 9.87
CA LYS A 124 6.03 7.57 11.31
C LYS A 124 4.76 7.47 12.17
N ARG A 125 3.65 8.09 11.76
CA ARG A 125 2.35 7.92 12.43
C ARG A 125 1.79 6.51 12.19
N ALA A 126 1.89 6.00 10.96
CA ALA A 126 1.53 4.62 10.65
C ALA A 126 2.42 3.61 11.41
N GLU A 127 3.72 3.87 11.55
CA GLU A 127 4.66 3.00 12.27
C GLU A 127 4.23 2.76 13.73
N ARG A 128 3.74 3.80 14.41
CA ARG A 128 3.23 3.68 15.80
C ARG A 128 2.00 2.80 15.91
N LEU A 129 1.32 2.57 14.79
CA LEU A 129 0.10 1.77 14.68
C LEU A 129 0.39 0.38 14.09
N LEU A 130 1.64 0.03 13.79
CA LEU A 130 1.98 -1.29 13.23
C LEU A 130 1.59 -2.45 14.14
N SER A 131 1.43 -2.22 15.45
CA SER A 131 0.94 -3.25 16.39
C SER A 131 -0.49 -3.71 16.10
N PHE A 132 -1.28 -2.90 15.39
CA PHE A 132 -2.63 -3.28 14.94
C PHE A 132 -2.62 -4.07 13.62
N VAL A 133 -1.46 -4.16 12.95
CA VAL A 133 -1.29 -4.87 11.69
C VAL A 133 -0.71 -6.25 11.96
N GLN A 134 -1.55 -7.28 11.88
CA GLN A 134 -1.16 -8.67 12.07
C GLN A 134 -0.59 -9.32 10.80
N ASP A 135 -1.01 -8.84 9.63
CA ASP A 135 -0.54 -9.36 8.34
C ASP A 135 0.93 -9.00 8.11
N GLN A 136 1.78 -10.00 8.00
CA GLN A 136 3.22 -9.82 7.79
C GLN A 136 3.52 -9.19 6.43
N ILE A 137 2.73 -9.48 5.40
CA ILE A 137 2.88 -8.86 4.09
C ILE A 137 2.63 -7.35 4.18
N GLU A 138 1.59 -6.94 4.90
CA GLU A 138 1.29 -5.52 5.07
C GLU A 138 2.41 -4.79 5.82
N ARG A 139 3.02 -5.44 6.81
CA ARG A 139 4.20 -4.91 7.50
C ARG A 139 5.40 -4.80 6.56
N ALA A 140 5.60 -5.77 5.67
CA ALA A 140 6.65 -5.73 4.65
C ALA A 140 6.42 -4.62 3.61
N GLU A 141 5.17 -4.35 3.23
CA GLU A 141 4.79 -3.21 2.38
C GLU A 141 5.15 -1.89 3.07
N PHE A 142 4.84 -1.77 4.35
CA PHE A 142 5.23 -0.61 5.16
C PHE A 142 6.75 -0.40 5.18
N TYR A 143 7.52 -1.45 5.48
CA TYR A 143 8.98 -1.36 5.52
C TYR A 143 9.58 -1.02 4.14
N TYR A 144 9.06 -1.62 3.06
CA TYR A 144 9.49 -1.28 1.72
C TYR A 144 9.26 0.22 1.40
N LYS A 145 8.10 0.76 1.75
CA LYS A 145 7.79 2.18 1.52
C LYS A 145 8.65 3.13 2.35
N MET A 146 8.92 2.78 3.61
CA MET A 146 9.90 3.50 4.43
C MET A 146 11.28 3.50 3.78
N ALA A 147 11.71 2.35 3.25
CA ALA A 147 13.00 2.23 2.59
C ALA A 147 13.11 3.11 1.34
N GLU A 148 12.06 3.19 0.52
CA GLU A 148 12.00 4.09 -0.65
C GLU A 148 12.16 5.54 -0.22
N VAL A 149 11.36 6.01 0.75
CA VAL A 149 11.42 7.42 1.20
C VAL A 149 12.80 7.78 1.73
N TYR A 150 13.39 6.93 2.58
CA TYR A 150 14.73 7.17 3.08
C TYR A 150 15.81 7.08 2.00
N TYR A 151 15.62 6.25 0.97
CA TYR A 151 16.53 6.19 -0.18
C TYR A 151 16.53 7.52 -0.95
N TYR A 152 15.34 8.03 -1.29
CA TYR A 152 15.20 9.32 -1.98
C TYR A 152 15.75 10.50 -1.16
N MET A 153 15.59 10.45 0.17
CA MET A 153 16.16 11.46 1.08
C MET A 153 17.67 11.31 1.34
N LYS A 154 18.35 10.34 0.69
CA LYS A 154 19.77 10.02 0.90
C LYS A 154 20.11 9.67 2.36
N GLN A 155 19.14 9.11 3.06
CA GLN A 155 19.28 8.51 4.39
C GLN A 155 19.59 7.02 4.25
N THR A 156 20.68 6.70 3.55
CA THR A 156 21.01 5.37 3.03
C THR A 156 21.04 4.27 4.10
N HIS A 157 21.48 4.56 5.32
CA HIS A 157 21.46 3.59 6.43
C HIS A 157 20.05 3.21 6.88
N PHE A 158 19.14 4.18 6.97
CA PHE A 158 17.74 3.90 7.30
C PHE A 158 17.08 3.13 6.16
N SER A 159 17.32 3.54 4.92
CA SER A 159 16.81 2.82 3.76
C SER A 159 17.23 1.35 3.76
N MET A 160 18.53 1.08 3.94
CA MET A 160 19.07 -0.28 4.01
C MET A 160 18.43 -1.10 5.14
N ASN A 161 18.25 -0.50 6.32
CA ASN A 161 17.65 -1.21 7.46
C ASN A 161 16.19 -1.61 7.20
N TYR A 162 15.40 -0.74 6.57
CA TYR A 162 14.01 -1.05 6.27
C TYR A 162 13.85 -2.03 5.09
N VAL A 163 14.65 -1.89 4.02
CA VAL A 163 14.52 -2.79 2.86
C VAL A 163 14.91 -4.23 3.19
N VAL A 164 15.88 -4.44 4.08
CA VAL A 164 16.24 -5.79 4.54
C VAL A 164 15.07 -6.44 5.28
N GLN A 165 14.39 -5.72 6.18
CA GLN A 165 13.22 -6.24 6.88
C GLN A 165 12.07 -6.60 5.92
N ALA A 166 11.86 -5.78 4.88
CA ALA A 166 10.87 -6.08 3.85
C ALA A 166 11.25 -7.34 3.05
N LEU A 167 12.50 -7.41 2.60
CA LEU A 167 13.03 -8.53 1.81
C LEU A 167 12.97 -9.85 2.56
N ASP A 168 13.31 -9.87 3.85
CA ASP A 168 13.25 -11.07 4.69
C ASP A 168 11.84 -11.66 4.68
N THR A 169 10.82 -10.82 4.86
CA THR A 169 9.42 -11.26 4.80
C THR A 169 9.05 -11.74 3.39
N TYR A 170 9.37 -10.98 2.34
CA TYR A 170 9.02 -11.39 0.98
C TYR A 170 9.70 -12.68 0.51
N ASN A 171 10.89 -13.01 1.02
CA ASN A 171 11.56 -14.27 0.72
C ASN A 171 10.82 -15.49 1.27
N GLU A 172 9.99 -15.33 2.30
CA GLU A 172 9.13 -16.38 2.86
C GLU A 172 7.86 -16.61 2.03
N HIS A 173 7.59 -15.75 1.03
CA HIS A 173 6.36 -15.78 0.23
C HIS A 173 6.63 -15.75 -1.29
N GLU A 174 6.60 -16.93 -1.93
CA GLU A 174 6.93 -17.11 -3.36
C GLU A 174 6.15 -16.20 -4.31
N THR A 175 4.91 -15.85 -3.98
CA THR A 175 4.03 -15.00 -4.82
C THR A 175 4.43 -13.53 -4.88
N TYR A 176 5.44 -13.09 -4.11
CA TYR A 176 5.90 -11.70 -4.03
C TYR A 176 7.22 -11.46 -4.79
N GLY A 177 7.44 -12.19 -5.90
CA GLY A 177 8.65 -12.08 -6.72
C GLY A 177 8.99 -10.65 -7.16
N ILE A 178 8.01 -9.87 -7.60
CA ILE A 178 8.22 -8.47 -8.02
C ILE A 178 8.72 -7.61 -6.86
N ARG A 179 8.20 -7.82 -5.64
CA ARG A 179 8.67 -7.10 -4.45
C ARG A 179 10.10 -7.48 -4.05
N ARG A 180 10.48 -8.75 -4.21
CA ARG A 180 11.86 -9.21 -3.97
C ARG A 180 12.85 -8.52 -4.93
N ILE A 181 12.49 -8.47 -6.22
CA ILE A 181 13.24 -7.74 -7.26
C ILE A 181 13.39 -6.26 -6.88
N GLN A 182 12.29 -5.60 -6.52
CA GLN A 182 12.31 -4.19 -6.13
C GLN A 182 13.16 -3.93 -4.87
N CYS A 183 13.10 -4.81 -3.87
CA CYS A 183 13.96 -4.74 -2.70
C CYS A 183 15.44 -4.83 -3.08
N HIS A 184 15.79 -5.74 -3.99
CA HIS A 184 17.16 -5.87 -4.49
C HIS A 184 17.63 -4.61 -5.23
N PHE A 185 16.78 -3.95 -6.02
CA PHE A 185 17.12 -2.66 -6.63
C PHE A 185 17.41 -1.57 -5.58
N VAL A 186 16.60 -1.48 -4.53
CA VAL A 186 16.83 -0.52 -3.44
C VAL A 186 18.13 -0.84 -2.67
N ILE A 187 18.42 -2.12 -2.41
CA ILE A 187 19.67 -2.54 -1.76
C ILE A 187 20.88 -2.20 -2.64
N ALA A 188 20.81 -2.50 -3.94
CA ALA A 188 21.86 -2.18 -4.91
C ALA A 188 22.12 -0.66 -4.95
N GLY A 189 21.05 0.15 -5.07
CA GLY A 189 21.13 1.60 -5.04
C GLY A 189 21.76 2.14 -3.76
N ASN A 190 21.41 1.58 -2.60
CA ASN A 190 22.04 1.95 -1.33
C ASN A 190 23.54 1.61 -1.29
N TYR A 191 23.96 0.46 -1.82
CA TYR A 191 25.39 0.13 -1.93
C TYR A 191 26.13 1.05 -2.89
N ASP A 192 25.50 1.47 -3.97
CA ASP A 192 26.06 2.44 -4.91
C ASP A 192 26.22 3.82 -4.26
N ASP A 193 25.25 4.29 -3.47
CA ASP A 193 25.38 5.51 -2.66
C ASP A 193 26.57 5.43 -1.67
N PHE A 194 26.87 4.23 -1.15
CA PHE A 194 28.06 3.97 -0.33
C PHE A 194 29.36 3.78 -1.12
N LYS A 195 29.33 3.84 -2.46
CA LYS A 195 30.47 3.53 -3.36
C LYS A 195 31.03 2.11 -3.18
N ARG A 196 30.17 1.16 -2.81
CA ARG A 196 30.50 -0.27 -2.63
C ARG A 196 29.93 -1.10 -3.78
N HIS A 197 30.39 -0.82 -4.99
CA HIS A 197 29.84 -1.41 -6.21
C HIS A 197 29.95 -2.94 -6.23
N GLU A 198 30.98 -3.51 -5.60
CA GLU A 198 31.14 -4.96 -5.47
C GLU A 198 29.99 -5.62 -4.67
N LYS A 199 29.36 -4.87 -3.77
CA LYS A 199 28.20 -5.34 -3.00
C LYS A 199 26.86 -5.04 -3.69
N SER A 200 26.83 -4.10 -4.64
CA SER A 200 25.65 -3.77 -5.45
C SER A 200 25.37 -4.86 -6.49
N LEU A 201 26.42 -5.37 -7.15
CA LEU A 201 26.31 -6.32 -8.28
C LEU A 201 25.44 -7.56 -8.00
N PRO A 202 25.63 -8.31 -6.90
CA PRO A 202 24.83 -9.52 -6.67
C PRO A 202 23.33 -9.25 -6.55
N HIS A 203 22.95 -8.05 -6.10
CA HIS A 203 21.55 -7.68 -5.98
C HIS A 203 20.95 -7.27 -7.33
N ARG A 204 21.74 -6.66 -8.22
CA ARG A 204 21.31 -6.39 -9.60
C ARG A 204 21.12 -7.68 -10.42
N ASP A 205 21.92 -8.71 -10.12
CA ASP A 205 21.79 -10.02 -10.78
C ASP A 205 20.60 -10.83 -10.23
N SER A 206 20.12 -10.47 -9.04
CA SER A 206 18.97 -11.09 -8.36
C SER A 206 17.64 -10.36 -8.60
N SER A 207 17.67 -9.24 -9.35
CA SER A 207 16.53 -8.38 -9.69
C SER A 207 16.12 -8.56 -11.15
#